data_AF-A0A345HKH4-F1
#
_entry.id   AF-A0A345HKH4-F1
#
_cell.length_a   1.000
_cell.length_b   1.000
_cell.length_c   1.000
_cell.angle_alpha   90.00
_cell.angle_beta   90.00
_cell.angle_gamma   90.00
#
_symmetry.space_group_name_H-M   'P 1'
#
loop_
_entity.id
_entity.type
_entity.pdbx_description
1 polymer ?
#
loop_
_entity_poly.entity_id
_entity_poly.type
_entity_poly.pdbx_seq_one_letter_code
_entity_poly.pdbx_strand_id
1 'polypeptide(L)'
;MPRGSRAAPRGTYTAKKAAPSVLVMTETCVCSHNDSGECWLGDKRGMNTDKTTEILGVQAVTQAEAGADIVGPASMIPGSVHAVRAALDAAGHKRVAIMPHLIFASSLYEGYRATMRATPQSGARAFQIDPKQPEFAVHVAREMVDEGADMILTEPALHTVDTLVHLKNKVPVPLVPFSVSGEYLRLTNRREDGERDVKGLVEAYTVLKRAGAARVVTYGALEIARALRTS
;
A
#
# COMPACT_ATOMS: atom_id res chain seq x y z
N MET A 1 5.05 -21.49 11.16
CA MET A 1 5.26 -20.19 10.47
C MET A 1 5.77 -20.46 9.06
N PRO A 2 5.15 -19.94 7.99
CA PRO A 2 5.64 -20.11 6.62
C PRO A 2 6.98 -19.38 6.43
N ARG A 3 7.82 -19.93 5.55
CA ARG A 3 9.26 -19.63 5.41
C ARG A 3 9.63 -18.19 5.00
N GLY A 4 8.66 -17.31 4.70
CA GLY A 4 8.88 -15.90 4.32
C GLY A 4 8.70 -14.87 5.46
N SER A 5 8.06 -15.25 6.57
CA SER A 5 7.56 -14.32 7.61
C SER A 5 8.63 -13.49 8.36
N ARG A 6 9.92 -13.85 8.27
CA ARG A 6 11.01 -13.15 8.98
C ARG A 6 11.75 -12.09 8.16
N ALA A 7 11.53 -12.03 6.84
CA ALA A 7 12.27 -11.11 5.97
C ALA A 7 11.84 -9.65 6.18
N ALA A 8 10.53 -9.37 6.22
CA ALA A 8 10.02 -8.01 6.40
C ALA A 8 10.42 -7.42 7.77
N PRO A 9 10.27 -8.14 8.91
CA PRO A 9 10.73 -7.65 10.21
C PRO A 9 12.25 -7.38 10.26
N ARG A 10 13.08 -8.22 9.64
CA ARG A 10 14.54 -8.00 9.61
C ARG A 10 14.91 -6.75 8.81
N GLY A 11 14.23 -6.50 7.69
CA GLY A 11 14.41 -5.30 6.87
C GLY A 11 14.10 -4.03 7.66
N THR A 12 12.92 -3.99 8.30
CA THR A 12 12.48 -2.88 9.16
C THR A 12 13.49 -2.60 10.28
N TYR A 13 13.87 -3.62 11.05
CA TYR A 13 14.84 -3.45 12.13
C TYR A 13 16.18 -2.91 11.64
N THR A 14 16.68 -3.45 10.53
CA THR A 14 17.96 -3.01 9.94
C THR A 14 17.89 -1.56 9.49
N ALA A 15 16.80 -1.15 8.84
CA ALA A 15 16.58 0.22 8.40
C ALA A 15 16.51 1.19 9.59
N LYS A 16 15.71 0.89 10.61
CA LYS A 16 15.59 1.73 11.82
C LYS A 16 16.90 1.82 12.60
N LYS A 17 17.68 0.74 12.65
CA LYS A 17 19.02 0.75 13.27
C LYS A 17 20.00 1.63 12.50
N ALA A 18 19.96 1.59 11.16
CA ALA A 18 20.88 2.35 10.32
C ALA A 18 20.52 3.85 10.24
N ALA A 19 19.23 4.19 10.24
CA ALA A 19 18.74 5.55 10.13
C ALA A 19 17.48 5.77 10.99
N PRO A 20 17.62 6.03 12.29
CA PRO A 20 16.49 6.11 13.23
C PRO A 20 15.42 7.17 12.89
N SER A 21 15.84 8.24 12.21
CA SER A 21 14.95 9.34 11.78
C SER A 21 14.13 9.01 10.53
N VAL A 22 14.46 7.95 9.80
CA VAL A 22 13.68 7.52 8.63
C VAL A 22 12.43 6.81 9.12
N LEU A 23 11.28 7.25 8.60
CA LEU A 23 10.01 6.56 8.81
C LEU A 23 9.97 5.30 7.95
N VAL A 24 9.58 4.18 8.55
CA VAL A 24 9.42 2.90 7.86
C VAL A 24 7.95 2.52 7.81
N MET A 25 7.44 2.36 6.60
CA MET A 25 6.13 1.78 6.32
C MET A 25 6.29 0.32 5.89
N THR A 26 5.45 -0.57 6.40
CA THR A 26 5.40 -1.98 5.97
C THR A 26 4.04 -2.36 5.40
N GLU A 27 4.01 -3.11 4.31
CA GLU A 27 2.77 -3.73 3.80
C GLU A 27 2.33 -4.88 4.71
N THR A 28 1.06 -4.91 5.10
CA THR A 28 0.44 -5.97 5.90
C THR A 28 -0.53 -6.75 5.01
N CYS A 29 -0.05 -7.85 4.44
CA CYS A 29 -0.82 -8.73 3.57
C CYS A 29 -0.28 -10.18 3.59
N VAL A 30 -1.18 -11.13 3.31
CA VAL A 30 -0.85 -12.56 3.28
C VAL A 30 -0.44 -13.07 1.88
N CYS A 31 -0.57 -12.26 0.83
CA CYS A 31 -0.36 -12.68 -0.57
C CYS A 31 1.05 -13.18 -0.89
N SER A 32 2.07 -12.69 -0.20
CA SER A 32 3.46 -13.14 -0.32
C SER A 32 3.83 -14.23 0.69
N HIS A 33 2.87 -14.66 1.53
CA HIS A 33 3.06 -15.57 2.64
C HIS A 33 2.22 -16.85 2.55
N ASN A 34 1.46 -17.02 1.46
CA ASN A 34 0.67 -18.21 1.16
C ASN A 34 0.93 -18.69 -0.28
N ASP A 35 0.65 -19.97 -0.54
CA ASP A 35 0.94 -20.60 -1.84
C ASP A 35 -0.07 -20.23 -2.93
N SER A 36 -1.25 -19.73 -2.57
CA SER A 36 -2.29 -19.33 -3.52
C SER A 36 -2.05 -17.95 -4.12
N GLY A 37 -1.14 -17.16 -3.53
CA GLY A 37 -0.89 -15.77 -3.89
C GLY A 37 -2.03 -14.83 -3.52
N GLU A 38 -3.08 -15.32 -2.84
CA GLU A 38 -4.31 -14.58 -2.53
C GLU A 38 -4.10 -13.59 -1.38
N CYS A 39 -4.88 -12.50 -1.36
CA CYS A 39 -4.86 -11.54 -0.25
C CYS A 39 -5.65 -12.04 0.98
N TRP A 40 -6.15 -13.28 0.92
CA TRP A 40 -6.95 -13.93 1.93
C TRP A 40 -6.48 -15.38 2.11
N LEU A 41 -6.78 -15.94 3.28
CA LEU A 41 -6.55 -17.34 3.61
C LEU A 41 -7.85 -18.12 3.42
N GLY A 42 -7.74 -19.37 2.98
CA GLY A 42 -8.90 -20.24 2.83
C GLY A 42 -8.49 -21.66 2.48
N ASP A 43 -9.48 -22.52 2.29
CA ASP A 43 -9.30 -23.90 1.87
C ASP A 43 -10.33 -24.28 0.80
N LYS A 44 -10.55 -25.59 0.57
CA LYS A 44 -11.52 -26.08 -0.42
C LYS A 44 -12.97 -25.63 -0.15
N ARG A 45 -13.27 -25.15 1.07
CA ARG A 45 -14.58 -24.62 1.48
C ARG A 45 -14.73 -23.12 1.17
N GLY A 46 -13.67 -22.46 0.70
CA GLY A 46 -13.68 -21.06 0.31
C GLY A 46 -12.82 -20.18 1.20
N MET A 47 -13.03 -18.87 1.05
CA MET A 47 -12.33 -17.82 1.77
C MET A 47 -12.69 -17.80 3.25
N ASN A 48 -11.69 -17.60 4.11
CA ASN A 48 -11.84 -17.41 5.54
C ASN A 48 -11.33 -16.01 5.93
N THR A 49 -12.24 -15.04 5.90
CA THR A 49 -11.94 -13.64 6.23
C THR A 49 -11.50 -13.47 7.67
N ASP A 50 -12.14 -14.15 8.62
CA ASP A 50 -11.86 -14.02 10.06
C ASP A 50 -10.43 -14.46 10.38
N LYS A 51 -10.03 -15.64 9.88
CA LYS A 51 -8.65 -16.12 10.00
C LYS A 51 -7.67 -15.19 9.30
N THR A 52 -8.08 -14.59 8.19
CA THR A 52 -7.20 -13.65 7.48
C THR A 52 -6.96 -12.40 8.32
N THR A 53 -8.01 -11.75 8.82
CA THR A 53 -7.89 -10.51 9.60
C THR A 53 -7.15 -10.75 10.93
N GLU A 54 -7.35 -11.89 11.58
CA GLU A 54 -6.55 -12.31 12.74
C GLU A 54 -5.05 -12.35 12.42
N ILE A 55 -4.67 -13.00 11.31
CA ILE A 55 -3.27 -13.11 10.89
C ILE A 55 -2.70 -11.74 10.49
N LEU A 56 -3.49 -10.86 9.88
CA LEU A 56 -3.06 -9.49 9.57
C LEU A 56 -2.75 -8.71 10.86
N GLY A 57 -3.55 -8.87 11.91
CA GLY A 57 -3.27 -8.31 13.23
C GLY A 57 -1.94 -8.80 13.82
N VAL A 58 -1.69 -10.11 13.79
CA VAL A 58 -0.41 -10.70 14.25
C VAL A 58 0.78 -10.17 13.44
N GLN A 59 0.62 -10.06 12.12
CA GLN A 59 1.65 -9.52 11.24
C GLN A 59 1.95 -8.04 11.56
N ALA A 60 0.92 -7.22 11.79
CA ALA A 60 1.09 -5.82 12.15
C ALA A 60 1.84 -5.64 13.48
N VAL A 61 1.53 -6.44 14.50
CA VAL A 61 2.28 -6.43 15.77
C VAL A 61 3.75 -6.80 15.53
N THR A 62 4.01 -7.85 14.76
CA THR A 62 5.39 -8.26 14.43
C THR A 62 6.16 -7.14 13.69
N GLN A 63 5.48 -6.40 12.80
CA GLN A 63 6.06 -5.26 12.09
C GLN A 63 6.35 -4.08 13.04
N ALA A 64 5.43 -3.79 13.97
CA ALA A 64 5.60 -2.76 14.98
C ALA A 64 6.75 -3.07 15.95
N GLU A 65 6.87 -4.31 16.43
CA GLU A 65 7.99 -4.77 17.27
C GLU A 65 9.35 -4.62 16.57
N ALA A 66 9.38 -4.77 15.25
CA ALA A 66 10.58 -4.53 14.44
C ALA A 66 10.91 -3.04 14.24
N GLY A 67 10.02 -2.14 14.64
CA GLY A 67 10.20 -0.68 14.57
C GLY A 67 9.48 0.00 13.42
N ALA A 68 8.47 -0.63 12.80
CA ALA A 68 7.65 0.04 11.80
C ALA A 68 6.92 1.24 12.42
N ASP A 69 6.98 2.39 11.74
CA ASP A 69 6.26 3.60 12.14
C ASP A 69 4.83 3.61 11.57
N ILE A 70 4.64 2.97 10.42
CA ILE A 70 3.35 2.86 9.71
C ILE A 70 3.16 1.40 9.25
N VAL A 71 1.97 0.83 9.48
CA VAL A 71 1.54 -0.43 8.87
C VAL A 71 0.49 -0.19 7.80
N GLY A 72 0.57 -0.91 6.68
CA GLY A 72 -0.31 -0.73 5.53
C GLY A 72 -1.11 -1.98 5.21
N PRO A 73 -2.30 -2.19 5.82
CA PRO A 73 -3.20 -3.28 5.44
C PRO A 73 -3.59 -3.18 3.96
N ALA A 74 -3.26 -4.22 3.18
CA ALA A 74 -3.46 -4.22 1.73
C ALA A 74 -4.42 -5.31 1.23
N SER A 75 -5.09 -6.02 2.14
CA SER A 75 -6.02 -7.10 1.78
C SER A 75 -7.35 -6.60 1.22
N MET A 76 -7.74 -5.36 1.54
CA MET A 76 -9.05 -4.76 1.25
C MET A 76 -10.24 -5.53 1.86
N ILE A 77 -10.00 -6.45 2.80
CA ILE A 77 -11.07 -7.18 3.49
C ILE A 77 -11.77 -6.23 4.46
N PRO A 78 -13.11 -6.12 4.45
CA PRO A 78 -13.85 -5.34 5.45
C PRO A 78 -13.52 -5.77 6.88
N GLY A 79 -13.35 -4.82 7.81
CA GLY A 79 -12.93 -5.09 9.19
C GLY A 79 -11.43 -5.34 9.38
N SER A 80 -10.63 -5.40 8.31
CA SER A 80 -9.19 -5.65 8.44
C SER A 80 -8.43 -4.51 9.09
N VAL A 81 -8.86 -3.26 8.90
CA VAL A 81 -8.23 -2.08 9.54
C VAL A 81 -8.51 -2.13 11.03
N HIS A 82 -9.76 -2.40 11.41
CA HIS A 82 -10.16 -2.54 12.80
C HIS A 82 -9.39 -3.67 13.50
N ALA A 83 -9.29 -4.84 12.87
CA ALA A 83 -8.55 -5.97 13.42
C ALA A 83 -7.06 -5.64 13.65
N VAL A 84 -6.44 -4.93 12.71
CA VAL A 84 -5.05 -4.47 12.85
C VAL A 84 -4.90 -3.44 13.98
N ARG A 85 -5.80 -2.45 14.07
CA ARG A 85 -5.82 -1.46 15.15
C ARG A 85 -5.96 -2.12 16.52
N ALA A 86 -6.94 -3.02 16.67
CA ALA A 86 -7.20 -3.73 17.92
C ALA A 86 -6.00 -4.57 18.36
N ALA A 87 -5.35 -5.28 17.43
CA ALA A 87 -4.16 -6.07 17.74
C ALA A 87 -2.97 -5.18 18.17
N LEU A 88 -2.72 -4.08 17.46
CA LEU A 88 -1.67 -3.12 17.84
C LEU A 88 -1.93 -2.51 19.21
N ASP A 89 -3.17 -2.14 19.52
CA ASP A 89 -3.53 -1.58 20.83
C ASP A 89 -3.36 -2.56 21.97
N ALA A 90 -3.79 -3.81 21.77
CA ALA A 90 -3.63 -4.88 22.75
C ALA A 90 -2.15 -5.18 23.05
N ALA A 91 -1.27 -5.04 22.05
CA ALA A 91 0.17 -5.18 22.18
C ALA A 91 0.89 -3.90 22.68
N GLY A 92 0.16 -2.80 22.91
CA GLY A 92 0.73 -1.53 23.40
C GLY A 92 1.31 -0.60 22.33
N HIS A 93 1.13 -0.90 21.03
CA HIS A 93 1.62 -0.13 19.89
C HIS A 93 0.62 0.96 19.41
N LYS A 94 0.16 1.80 20.34
CA LYS A 94 -0.86 2.84 20.07
C LYS A 94 -0.41 3.95 19.12
N ARG A 95 0.90 4.14 18.96
CA ARG A 95 1.50 5.21 18.14
C ARG A 95 1.87 4.78 16.72
N VAL A 96 1.76 3.48 16.43
CA VAL A 96 1.98 3.00 15.06
C VAL A 96 0.76 3.38 14.25
N ALA A 97 1.01 4.16 13.20
CA ALA A 97 -0.04 4.64 12.31
C ALA A 97 -0.49 3.55 11.34
N ILE A 98 -1.74 3.61 10.90
CA ILE A 98 -2.34 2.65 9.98
C ILE A 98 -2.71 3.38 8.69
N MET A 99 -2.13 2.92 7.57
CA MET A 99 -2.41 3.45 6.24
C MET A 99 -2.89 2.32 5.33
N PRO A 100 -4.18 1.91 5.40
CA PRO A 100 -4.70 0.90 4.51
C PRO A 100 -4.62 1.32 3.04
N HIS A 101 -4.49 0.32 2.18
CA HIS A 101 -4.52 0.51 0.75
C HIS A 101 -5.98 0.47 0.27
N LEU A 102 -6.35 1.45 -0.55
CA LEU A 102 -7.59 1.52 -1.31
C LEU A 102 -7.26 1.22 -2.78
N ILE A 103 -7.47 -0.05 -3.16
CA ILE A 103 -6.88 -0.63 -4.36
C ILE A 103 -7.93 -0.81 -5.45
N PHE A 104 -7.71 -0.19 -6.61
CA PHE A 104 -8.50 -0.45 -7.82
C PHE A 104 -7.90 -1.59 -8.63
N ALA A 105 -8.75 -2.37 -9.31
CA ALA A 105 -8.33 -3.37 -10.28
C ALA A 105 -7.66 -2.68 -11.48
N SER A 106 -6.44 -3.10 -11.82
CA SER A 106 -5.63 -2.48 -12.88
C SER A 106 -4.60 -3.44 -13.47
N SER A 107 -4.27 -3.27 -14.75
CA SER A 107 -3.16 -3.94 -15.42
C SER A 107 -1.79 -3.32 -15.10
N LEU A 108 -1.77 -2.13 -14.48
CA LEU A 108 -0.52 -1.44 -14.14
C LEU A 108 0.33 -2.17 -13.08
N TYR A 109 -0.22 -3.17 -12.39
CA TYR A 109 0.48 -3.98 -11.40
C TYR A 109 1.25 -5.18 -12.00
N GLU A 110 1.04 -5.51 -13.28
CA GLU A 110 1.57 -6.76 -13.88
C GLU A 110 3.09 -6.90 -13.72
N GLY A 111 3.84 -5.82 -13.95
CA GLY A 111 5.29 -5.81 -13.78
C GLY A 111 5.71 -6.16 -12.33
N TYR A 112 5.07 -5.57 -11.33
CA TYR A 112 5.32 -5.85 -9.92
C TYR A 112 4.94 -7.29 -9.52
N ARG A 113 3.77 -7.76 -9.97
CA ARG A 113 3.26 -9.11 -9.64
C ARG A 113 4.19 -10.20 -10.15
N ALA A 114 4.74 -10.02 -11.35
CA ALA A 114 5.73 -10.94 -11.92
C ALA A 114 7.00 -11.02 -11.05
N THR A 115 7.49 -9.88 -10.54
CA THR A 115 8.67 -9.85 -9.66
C THR A 115 8.42 -10.48 -8.30
N MET A 116 7.27 -10.22 -7.69
CA MET A 116 6.96 -10.66 -6.33
C MET A 116 6.43 -12.10 -6.22
N ARG A 117 6.24 -12.79 -7.35
CA ARG A 117 5.57 -14.11 -7.42
C ARG A 117 4.21 -14.13 -6.70
N ALA A 118 3.54 -12.98 -6.67
CA ALA A 118 2.27 -12.76 -5.96
C ALA A 118 1.09 -12.70 -6.95
N THR A 119 1.14 -13.51 -8.00
CA THR A 119 0.02 -13.65 -8.94
C THR A 119 -1.05 -14.53 -8.29
N PRO A 120 -2.29 -14.03 -8.09
CA PRO A 120 -3.35 -14.83 -7.47
C PRO A 120 -3.71 -16.02 -8.38
N GLN A 121 -3.83 -17.21 -7.81
CA GLN A 121 -4.24 -18.41 -8.55
C GLN A 121 -5.65 -18.29 -9.13
N SER A 122 -6.54 -17.52 -8.49
CA SER A 122 -7.88 -17.26 -9.02
C SER A 122 -7.89 -16.36 -10.26
N GLY A 123 -6.76 -15.72 -10.60
CA GLY A 123 -6.64 -14.76 -11.69
C GLY A 123 -7.19 -13.37 -11.38
N ALA A 124 -7.83 -13.16 -10.24
CA ALA A 124 -8.40 -11.88 -9.81
C ALA A 124 -8.08 -11.59 -8.34
N ARG A 125 -8.40 -10.38 -7.89
CA ARG A 125 -8.31 -9.99 -6.48
C ARG A 125 -9.71 -9.67 -5.98
N ALA A 126 -10.22 -10.47 -5.05
CA ALA A 126 -11.62 -10.46 -4.65
C ALA A 126 -12.15 -9.10 -4.16
N PHE A 127 -11.28 -8.28 -3.54
CA PHE A 127 -11.66 -7.02 -2.90
C PHE A 127 -11.10 -5.77 -3.60
N GLN A 128 -10.45 -5.91 -4.76
CA GLN A 128 -10.05 -4.73 -5.53
C GLN A 128 -11.30 -4.06 -6.14
N ILE A 129 -11.33 -2.74 -6.09
CA ILE A 129 -12.46 -1.95 -6.58
C ILE A 129 -12.49 -2.00 -8.11
N ASP A 130 -13.67 -2.25 -8.68
CA ASP A 130 -13.89 -2.12 -10.13
C ASP A 130 -13.66 -0.65 -10.52
N PRO A 131 -12.75 -0.34 -11.47
CA PRO A 131 -12.53 1.04 -11.94
C PRO A 131 -13.78 1.73 -12.50
N LYS A 132 -14.85 0.99 -12.82
CA LYS A 132 -16.15 1.53 -13.20
C LYS A 132 -16.97 2.07 -12.03
N GLN A 133 -16.55 1.85 -10.79
CA GLN A 133 -17.32 2.16 -9.57
C GLN A 133 -16.54 3.08 -8.60
N PRO A 134 -16.17 4.31 -9.02
CA PRO A 134 -15.38 5.22 -8.18
C PRO A 134 -16.13 5.66 -6.89
N GLU A 135 -17.46 5.73 -6.91
CA GLU A 135 -18.25 6.06 -5.70
C GLU A 135 -18.18 4.95 -4.64
N PHE A 136 -17.98 3.68 -5.04
CA PHE A 136 -17.77 2.59 -4.09
C PHE A 136 -16.46 2.78 -3.30
N ALA A 137 -15.44 3.36 -3.93
CA ALA A 137 -14.18 3.69 -3.26
C ALA A 137 -14.36 4.68 -2.10
N VAL A 138 -15.32 5.61 -2.20
CA VAL A 138 -15.66 6.54 -1.11
C VAL A 138 -16.24 5.80 0.08
N HIS A 139 -17.15 4.86 -0.18
CA HIS A 139 -17.76 4.06 0.86
C HIS A 139 -16.70 3.25 1.62
N VAL A 140 -15.87 2.51 0.88
CA VAL A 140 -14.77 1.72 1.46
C VAL A 140 -13.78 2.62 2.22
N ALA A 141 -13.42 3.78 1.67
CA ALA A 141 -12.51 4.72 2.34
C ALA A 141 -13.08 5.25 3.67
N ARG A 142 -14.39 5.50 3.74
CA ARG A 142 -15.05 5.92 4.98
C ARG A 142 -15.08 4.82 6.02
N GLU A 143 -15.37 3.59 5.61
CA GLU A 143 -15.29 2.43 6.50
C GLU A 143 -13.88 2.26 7.07
N MET A 144 -12.84 2.36 6.24
CA MET A 144 -11.45 2.32 6.70
C MET A 144 -11.15 3.40 7.75
N VAL A 145 -11.69 4.61 7.59
CA VAL A 145 -11.54 5.70 8.58
C VAL A 145 -12.26 5.35 9.87
N ASP A 146 -13.51 4.90 9.79
CA ASP A 146 -14.31 4.51 10.95
C ASP A 146 -13.67 3.33 11.71
N GLU A 147 -12.96 2.46 11.00
CA GLU A 147 -12.18 1.35 11.54
C GLU A 147 -10.83 1.76 12.17
N GLY A 148 -10.40 3.02 12.02
CA GLY A 148 -9.21 3.57 12.66
C GLY A 148 -8.00 3.81 11.74
N ALA A 149 -8.22 4.03 10.44
CA ALA A 149 -7.15 4.47 9.54
C ALA A 149 -6.68 5.90 9.86
N ASP A 150 -5.37 6.11 9.91
CA ASP A 150 -4.76 7.43 10.10
C ASP A 150 -4.52 8.16 8.76
N MET A 151 -4.38 7.39 7.68
CA MET A 151 -4.13 7.83 6.30
C MET A 151 -4.74 6.80 5.34
N ILE A 152 -4.93 7.13 4.06
CA ILE A 152 -5.34 6.14 3.04
C ILE A 152 -4.37 6.20 1.87
N LEU A 153 -3.84 5.04 1.48
CA LEU A 153 -3.03 4.90 0.27
C LEU A 153 -3.94 4.52 -0.90
N THR A 154 -4.05 5.36 -1.93
CA THR A 154 -4.88 5.06 -3.11
C THR A 154 -4.01 4.54 -4.25
N GLU A 155 -4.41 3.46 -4.92
CA GLU A 155 -3.65 2.93 -6.06
C GLU A 155 -4.52 2.33 -7.17
N PRO A 156 -4.16 2.51 -8.46
CA PRO A 156 -3.01 3.26 -8.99
C PRO A 156 -3.20 4.79 -8.96
N ALA A 157 -2.14 5.57 -8.74
CA ALA A 157 -2.24 7.03 -8.55
C ALA A 157 -2.92 7.79 -9.71
N LEU A 158 -2.38 7.73 -10.93
CA LEU A 158 -2.87 8.57 -12.03
C LEU A 158 -4.18 8.07 -12.62
N HIS A 159 -4.35 6.75 -12.71
CA HIS A 159 -5.60 6.16 -13.24
C HIS A 159 -6.81 6.40 -12.32
N THR A 160 -6.59 6.87 -11.08
CA THR A 160 -7.64 7.12 -10.09
C THR A 160 -7.58 8.54 -9.53
N VAL A 161 -6.96 9.47 -10.25
CA VAL A 161 -6.79 10.87 -9.80
C VAL A 161 -8.12 11.59 -9.60
N ASP A 162 -9.15 11.23 -10.37
CA ASP A 162 -10.53 11.68 -10.19
C ASP A 162 -11.10 11.23 -8.84
N THR A 163 -10.88 9.96 -8.48
CA THR A 163 -11.26 9.40 -7.18
C THR A 163 -10.51 10.11 -6.05
N LEU A 164 -9.23 10.42 -6.22
CA LEU A 164 -8.44 11.19 -5.25
C LEU A 164 -9.04 12.58 -4.98
N VAL A 165 -9.40 13.32 -6.03
CA VAL A 165 -10.05 14.64 -5.91
C VAL A 165 -11.36 14.52 -5.14
N HIS A 166 -12.11 13.46 -5.44
CA HIS A 166 -13.41 13.24 -4.83
C HIS A 166 -13.31 12.82 -3.35
N LEU A 167 -12.35 11.95 -3.00
CA LEU A 167 -12.08 11.53 -1.63
C LEU A 167 -11.59 12.67 -0.74
N LYS A 168 -10.78 13.60 -1.27
CA LYS A 168 -10.16 14.70 -0.51
C LYS A 168 -11.16 15.48 0.35
N ASN A 169 -12.39 15.64 -0.12
CA ASN A 169 -13.44 16.40 0.58
C ASN A 169 -14.42 15.50 1.35
N LYS A 170 -14.23 14.18 1.33
CA LYS A 170 -15.18 13.19 1.88
C LYS A 170 -14.62 12.36 3.03
N VAL A 171 -13.30 12.36 3.24
CA VAL A 171 -12.64 11.71 4.38
C VAL A 171 -11.77 12.70 5.16
N PRO A 172 -11.69 12.59 6.50
CA PRO A 172 -10.95 13.52 7.34
C PRO A 172 -9.44 13.18 7.48
N VAL A 173 -8.93 12.25 6.68
CA VAL A 173 -7.55 11.74 6.79
C VAL A 173 -6.72 12.05 5.53
N PRO A 174 -5.38 12.14 5.64
CA PRO A 174 -4.52 12.38 4.49
C PRO A 174 -4.60 11.26 3.45
N LEU A 175 -4.63 11.64 2.18
CA LEU A 175 -4.60 10.72 1.04
C LEU A 175 -3.18 10.64 0.45
N VAL A 176 -2.72 9.43 0.21
CA VAL A 176 -1.35 9.11 -0.23
C VAL A 176 -1.40 8.25 -1.49
N PRO A 177 -1.56 8.83 -2.69
CA PRO A 177 -1.58 8.03 -3.90
C PRO A 177 -0.23 7.35 -4.17
N PHE A 178 -0.27 6.09 -4.60
CA PHE A 178 0.91 5.32 -4.99
C PHE A 178 1.04 5.27 -6.51
N SER A 179 2.10 5.90 -7.02
CA SER A 179 2.52 5.74 -8.41
C SER A 179 3.19 4.39 -8.61
N VAL A 180 2.38 3.44 -9.08
CA VAL A 180 2.70 2.01 -9.18
C VAL A 180 3.73 1.72 -10.28
N SER A 181 4.20 0.47 -10.34
CA SER A 181 5.24 0.05 -11.30
C SER A 181 4.91 0.39 -12.74
N GLY A 182 3.65 0.21 -13.15
CA GLY A 182 3.21 0.49 -14.52
C GLY A 182 3.30 1.97 -14.88
N GLU A 183 3.07 2.86 -13.92
CA GLU A 183 3.21 4.32 -14.12
C GLU A 183 4.68 4.71 -14.14
N TYR A 184 5.49 4.24 -13.20
CA TYR A 184 6.93 4.46 -13.19
C TYR A 184 7.59 4.03 -14.51
N LEU A 185 7.25 2.85 -15.03
CA LEU A 185 7.80 2.34 -16.27
C LEU A 185 7.40 3.16 -17.49
N ARG A 186 6.15 3.64 -17.55
CA ARG A 186 5.58 4.38 -18.69
C ARG A 186 5.92 5.87 -18.69
N LEU A 187 6.14 6.47 -17.52
CA LEU A 187 6.38 7.91 -17.37
C LEU A 187 7.86 8.27 -17.27
N THR A 188 8.73 7.28 -17.39
CA THR A 188 10.18 7.52 -17.37
C THR A 188 10.87 6.75 -18.48
N ASN A 189 11.90 7.37 -19.05
CA ASN A 189 12.71 6.80 -20.12
C ASN A 189 14.12 6.53 -19.61
N ARG A 190 14.72 5.40 -19.99
CA ARG A 190 16.11 5.13 -19.64
C ARG A 190 17.03 6.03 -20.46
N ARG A 191 17.97 6.68 -19.80
CA ARG A 191 19.00 7.54 -20.38
C ARG A 191 20.27 6.73 -20.67
N GLU A 192 21.16 7.28 -21.49
CA GLU A 192 22.44 6.64 -21.85
C GLU A 192 23.37 6.41 -20.64
N ASP A 193 23.29 7.28 -19.63
CA ASP A 193 24.02 7.17 -18.36
C ASP A 193 23.48 6.08 -17.42
N GLY A 194 22.41 5.38 -17.82
CA GLY A 194 21.76 4.32 -17.05
C GLY A 194 20.70 4.80 -16.07
N GLU A 195 20.59 6.10 -15.79
CA GLU A 195 19.51 6.69 -15.00
C GLU A 195 18.21 6.76 -15.81
N ARG A 196 17.10 7.13 -15.17
CA ARG A 196 15.83 7.36 -15.88
C ARG A 196 15.48 8.86 -15.87
N ASP A 197 14.99 9.38 -16.99
CA ASP A 197 14.38 10.71 -17.06
C ASP A 197 13.04 10.66 -16.33
N VAL A 198 12.91 11.47 -15.28
CA VAL A 198 11.75 11.54 -14.39
C VAL A 198 10.85 12.74 -14.62
N LYS A 199 11.04 13.53 -15.68
CA LYS A 199 10.19 14.70 -15.97
C LYS A 199 8.70 14.35 -15.97
N GLY A 200 8.32 13.24 -16.60
CA GLY A 200 6.93 12.76 -16.60
C GLY A 200 6.40 12.43 -15.21
N LEU A 201 7.23 11.89 -14.32
CA LEU A 201 6.83 11.65 -12.92
C LEU A 201 6.74 12.94 -12.10
N VAL A 202 7.61 13.93 -12.35
CA VAL A 202 7.52 15.24 -11.68
C VAL A 202 6.23 15.96 -12.06
N GLU A 203 5.85 15.90 -13.33
CA GLU A 203 4.56 16.42 -13.80
C GLU A 203 3.39 15.69 -13.15
N ALA A 204 3.41 14.35 -13.16
CA ALA A 204 2.41 13.53 -12.48
C ALA A 204 2.29 13.88 -10.99
N TYR A 205 3.41 14.05 -10.29
CA TYR A 205 3.40 14.43 -8.87
C TYR A 205 2.79 15.81 -8.66
N THR A 206 3.08 16.77 -9.53
CA THR A 206 2.48 18.11 -9.49
C THR A 206 0.95 18.02 -9.63
N VAL A 207 0.45 17.18 -10.54
CA VAL A 207 -0.98 16.91 -10.71
C VAL A 207 -1.57 16.27 -9.44
N LEU A 208 -0.91 15.27 -8.85
CA LEU A 208 -1.37 14.61 -7.63
C LEU A 208 -1.42 15.58 -6.44
N LYS A 209 -0.41 16.44 -6.28
CA LYS A 209 -0.40 17.50 -5.25
C LYS A 209 -1.57 18.45 -5.44
N ARG A 210 -1.82 18.90 -6.68
CA ARG A 210 -2.99 19.74 -7.01
C ARG A 210 -4.31 19.02 -6.71
N ALA A 211 -4.40 17.73 -7.00
CA ALA A 211 -5.59 16.91 -6.77
C ALA A 211 -5.90 16.66 -5.28
N GLY A 212 -4.93 16.85 -4.38
CA GLY A 212 -5.14 16.71 -2.93
C GLY A 212 -4.22 15.74 -2.23
N ALA A 213 -3.24 15.14 -2.92
CA ALA A 213 -2.28 14.23 -2.32
C ALA A 213 -1.51 14.92 -1.18
N ALA A 214 -1.54 14.33 0.02
CA ALA A 214 -0.73 14.77 1.14
C ALA A 214 0.75 14.40 0.91
N ARG A 215 0.99 13.17 0.48
CA ARG A 215 2.28 12.58 0.08
C ARG A 215 2.06 11.67 -1.12
N VAL A 216 3.14 11.22 -1.76
CA VAL A 216 3.08 10.25 -2.86
C VAL A 216 4.09 9.15 -2.61
N VAL A 217 3.65 7.91 -2.74
CA VAL A 217 4.56 6.75 -2.83
C VAL A 217 4.91 6.59 -4.30
N THR A 218 6.19 6.43 -4.63
CA THR A 218 6.64 6.24 -6.02
C THR A 218 7.97 5.52 -6.05
N TYR A 219 8.16 4.69 -7.09
CA TYR A 219 9.44 4.06 -7.38
C TYR A 219 10.52 5.08 -7.77
N GLY A 220 10.13 6.24 -8.32
CA GLY A 220 11.06 7.27 -8.80
C GLY A 220 11.50 8.29 -7.74
N ALA A 221 11.31 8.00 -6.45
CA ALA A 221 11.50 8.99 -5.39
C ALA A 221 12.96 9.50 -5.33
N LEU A 222 13.94 8.61 -5.50
CA LEU A 222 15.36 8.98 -5.45
C LEU A 222 15.79 9.76 -6.69
N GLU A 223 15.35 9.35 -7.88
CA GLU A 223 15.64 10.04 -9.14
C GLU A 223 15.02 11.43 -9.16
N ILE A 224 13.78 11.57 -8.69
CA ILE A 224 13.12 12.88 -8.53
C ILE A 224 13.89 13.76 -7.52
N ALA A 225 14.27 13.20 -6.37
CA ALA A 225 15.03 13.96 -5.37
C ALA A 225 16.38 14.45 -5.91
N ARG A 226 17.06 13.65 -6.75
CA ARG A 226 18.30 14.08 -7.42
C ARG A 226 18.03 15.20 -8.42
N ALA A 227 17.02 15.05 -9.27
CA ALA A 227 16.66 16.06 -10.27
C ALA A 227 16.33 17.42 -9.62
N LEU A 228 15.61 17.42 -8.49
CA LEU A 228 15.25 18.63 -7.74
C LEU A 228 16.42 19.28 -6.99
N ARG A 229 17.50 18.54 -6.72
CA ARG A 229 18.72 19.12 -6.11
C ARG A 229 19.61 19.82 -7.13
N THR A 230 19.46 19.47 -8.40
CA THR A 230 20.27 20.01 -9.50
C THR A 230 19.58 21.15 -10.25
N SER A 231 18.28 21.37 -10.01
CA SER A 231 17.49 22.50 -10.51
C SER A 231 17.57 23.70 -9.58
#